data_AF-A0ABD4JGA0-F1
#
_entry.id   AF-A0ABD4JGA0-F1
#
_cell.length_a   1.000
_cell.length_b   1.000
_cell.length_c   1.000
_cell.angle_alpha   90.00
_cell.angle_beta   90.00
_cell.angle_gamma   90.00
#
_symmetry.space_group_name_H-M   'P 1'
#
loop_
_entity.id
_entity.type
_entity.pdbx_description
1 polymer ?
#
loop_
_entity_poly.entity_id
_entity_poly.type
_entity_poly.pdbx_seq_one_letter_code
_entity_poly.pdbx_strand_id
1 'polypeptide(L)'
;MVILGILIGCASLGILPTNENKGGILAQIPILTGIEDNSRKLLQIVNDKSEKFISNKDDFIKFKDSEYYKSLSKNNKAKFEKNLNTLYISKKPVEISKNTATFQNFTNGMMNNAGEAIKNGLQQTGSWNIREDAIELTVNYNPSYGFLGDLFEATVDKFGGTTGMAKQTGNFYSDVIGARGDAGSNFANHSQANALTNSGIKWKIDNGGFDVNNGEHTIVSFGSPVGRSEMEKTINLANSNTGNN
;
A
#
# COMPACT_ATOMS: atom_id res chain seq x y z
N MET A 1 35.66 46.92 -8.56
CA MET A 1 34.23 46.59 -8.69
C MET A 1 34.10 45.19 -9.30
N VAL A 2 34.26 44.16 -8.47
CA VAL A 2 33.99 42.72 -8.67
C VAL A 2 33.86 42.18 -7.23
N ILE A 3 32.87 41.39 -6.79
CA ILE A 3 32.76 39.93 -6.88
C ILE A 3 31.52 39.46 -6.04
N LEU A 4 30.84 38.40 -6.52
CA LEU A 4 29.98 37.37 -5.85
C LEU A 4 28.75 37.85 -5.03
N GLY A 5 27.54 37.31 -5.20
CA GLY A 5 27.14 35.94 -5.55
C GLY A 5 26.91 35.13 -4.28
N ILE A 6 25.64 34.84 -3.90
CA ILE A 6 25.24 33.74 -3.02
C ILE A 6 23.70 33.64 -2.88
N LEU A 7 23.19 32.43 -3.16
CA LEU A 7 21.95 31.76 -2.75
C LEU A 7 20.58 32.44 -3.00
N ILE A 8 19.99 32.16 -4.17
CA ILE A 8 18.55 31.88 -4.28
C ILE A 8 18.43 30.36 -4.39
N GLY A 9 18.58 29.67 -3.26
CA GLY A 9 18.57 28.21 -3.16
C GLY A 9 17.91 27.72 -1.87
N CYS A 10 16.98 28.49 -1.32
CA CYS A 10 16.20 28.08 -0.16
C CYS A 10 15.01 27.22 -0.62
N ALA A 11 15.18 25.91 -0.47
CA ALA A 11 14.19 25.01 0.10
C ALA A 11 12.73 25.19 -0.37
N SER A 12 12.44 24.90 -1.64
CA SER A 12 11.12 24.41 -1.99
C SER A 12 10.99 22.99 -1.41
N LEU A 13 10.53 22.87 -0.15
CA LEU A 13 10.28 21.62 0.59
C LEU A 13 9.20 20.74 -0.07
N GLY A 14 9.35 20.40 -1.35
CA GLY A 14 8.34 19.68 -2.14
C GLY A 14 7.03 20.44 -2.37
N ILE A 15 6.91 21.70 -1.91
CA ILE A 15 5.69 22.51 -2.05
C ILE A 15 5.44 22.86 -3.53
N LEU A 16 6.49 23.26 -4.24
CA LEU A 16 6.41 23.69 -5.63
C LEU A 16 6.41 22.50 -6.60
N PRO A 17 5.66 22.60 -7.71
CA PRO A 17 5.61 21.56 -8.72
C PRO A 17 6.96 21.36 -9.39
N THR A 18 7.47 20.14 -9.36
CA THR A 18 8.60 19.68 -10.17
C THR A 18 8.21 18.41 -10.92
N ASN A 19 8.93 18.10 -12.00
CA ASN A 19 8.75 16.85 -12.74
C ASN A 19 9.06 15.62 -11.87
N GLU A 20 9.87 15.78 -10.83
CA GLU A 20 10.28 14.71 -9.91
C GLU A 20 9.27 14.46 -8.79
N ASN A 21 8.53 15.48 -8.35
CA ASN A 21 7.51 15.36 -7.30
C ASN A 21 6.07 15.35 -7.81
N LYS A 22 5.88 15.24 -9.15
CA LYS A 22 4.57 15.22 -9.82
C LYS A 22 3.62 16.35 -9.36
N GLY A 23 4.13 17.57 -9.25
CA GLY A 23 3.31 18.74 -8.95
C GLY A 23 3.31 19.21 -7.49
N GLY A 24 4.12 18.59 -6.63
CA GLY A 24 4.33 19.01 -5.24
C GLY A 24 3.08 18.85 -4.35
N ILE A 25 3.11 19.45 -3.16
CA ILE A 25 2.00 19.37 -2.18
C ILE A 25 0.68 19.87 -2.79
N LEU A 26 0.73 20.94 -3.59
CA LEU A 26 -0.47 21.58 -4.15
C LEU A 26 -1.24 20.66 -5.09
N ALA A 27 -0.55 19.85 -5.89
CA ALA A 27 -1.18 18.85 -6.76
C ALA A 27 -1.75 17.66 -5.98
N GLN A 28 -1.34 17.46 -4.72
CA GLN A 28 -1.78 16.36 -3.89
C GLN A 28 -2.96 16.75 -2.99
N ILE A 29 -3.25 18.03 -2.78
CA ILE A 29 -4.34 18.49 -1.88
C ILE A 29 -5.68 17.79 -2.17
N PRO A 30 -6.15 17.64 -3.42
CA PRO A 30 -7.41 16.94 -3.70
C PRO A 30 -7.38 15.45 -3.34
N ILE A 31 -6.24 14.77 -3.49
CA ILE A 31 -6.02 13.37 -3.10
C ILE A 31 -6.03 13.24 -1.57
N LEU A 32 -5.44 14.23 -0.89
CA LEU A 32 -5.32 14.29 0.56
C LEU A 32 -6.66 14.55 1.25
N THR A 33 -7.50 15.40 0.67
CA THR A 33 -8.85 15.73 1.16
C THR A 33 -9.93 14.75 0.69
N GLY A 34 -9.60 13.86 -0.27
CA GLY A 34 -10.54 12.89 -0.84
C GLY A 34 -11.52 13.47 -1.86
N ILE A 35 -11.18 14.61 -2.48
CA ILE A 35 -12.02 15.35 -3.44
C ILE A 35 -11.82 14.85 -4.89
N GLU A 36 -10.70 14.19 -5.20
CA GLU A 36 -10.52 13.46 -6.47
C GLU A 36 -10.32 11.96 -6.25
N ASP A 37 -11.11 11.17 -6.98
CA ASP A 37 -11.17 9.71 -6.96
C ASP A 37 -10.01 9.04 -7.75
N ASN A 38 -8.84 9.66 -7.74
CA ASN A 38 -7.65 9.18 -8.43
C ASN A 38 -6.56 8.87 -7.40
N SER A 39 -6.28 7.59 -7.10
CA SER A 39 -4.88 7.09 -6.91
C SER A 39 -4.68 5.75 -6.16
N ARG A 40 -5.71 5.07 -5.62
CA ARG A 40 -5.49 3.73 -5.01
C ARG A 40 -5.33 2.67 -6.11
N LYS A 41 -4.10 2.25 -6.40
CA LYS A 41 -3.83 1.12 -7.28
C LYS A 41 -3.61 -0.13 -6.42
N LEU A 42 -4.64 -0.97 -6.34
CA LEU A 42 -4.50 -2.33 -5.83
C LEU A 42 -4.02 -3.21 -6.99
N LEU A 43 -2.77 -3.64 -6.94
CA LEU A 43 -2.18 -4.51 -7.96
C LEU A 43 -2.12 -5.93 -7.43
N GLN A 44 -2.61 -6.88 -8.20
CA GLN A 44 -2.54 -8.29 -7.83
C GLN A 44 -1.32 -8.95 -8.49
N ILE A 45 -0.48 -9.57 -7.66
CA ILE A 45 0.74 -10.27 -8.05
C ILE A 45 0.54 -11.75 -7.79
N VAL A 46 0.68 -12.55 -8.84
CA VAL A 46 0.46 -13.99 -8.81
C VAL A 46 1.56 -14.74 -9.54
N ASN A 47 1.67 -16.05 -9.33
CA ASN A 47 2.42 -16.94 -10.21
C ASN A 47 1.49 -17.87 -10.98
N ASP A 48 2.07 -18.70 -11.85
CA ASP A 48 1.38 -19.69 -12.68
C ASP A 48 0.68 -20.82 -11.91
N LYS A 49 0.88 -20.90 -10.59
CA LYS A 49 0.27 -21.88 -9.69
C LYS A 49 -0.95 -21.36 -8.93
N SER A 50 -1.18 -20.05 -8.98
CA SER A 50 -2.35 -19.43 -8.34
C SER A 50 -3.63 -19.77 -9.10
N GLU A 51 -4.66 -20.20 -8.39
CA GLU A 51 -6.00 -20.41 -8.97
C GLU A 51 -6.58 -19.10 -9.55
N LYS A 52 -6.23 -17.95 -8.96
CA LYS A 52 -6.64 -16.63 -9.47
C LYS A 52 -6.06 -16.37 -10.86
N PHE A 53 -4.81 -16.78 -11.10
CA PHE A 53 -4.20 -16.71 -12.43
C PHE A 53 -4.83 -17.72 -13.39
N ILE A 54 -4.98 -18.99 -12.97
CA ILE A 54 -5.50 -20.06 -13.82
C ILE A 54 -6.92 -19.73 -14.30
N SER A 55 -7.75 -19.18 -13.41
CA SER A 55 -9.16 -18.88 -13.69
C SER A 55 -9.35 -17.61 -14.53
N ASN A 56 -8.42 -16.65 -14.48
CA ASN A 56 -8.57 -15.33 -15.12
C ASN A 56 -7.31 -14.91 -15.88
N LYS A 57 -6.67 -15.84 -16.59
CA LYS A 57 -5.36 -15.64 -17.23
C LYS A 57 -5.27 -14.38 -18.09
N ASP A 58 -6.37 -14.02 -18.77
CA ASP A 58 -6.44 -12.85 -19.65
C ASP A 58 -6.40 -11.52 -18.91
N ASP A 59 -6.61 -11.50 -17.59
CA ASP A 59 -6.50 -10.29 -16.77
C ASP A 59 -5.07 -10.00 -16.32
N PHE A 60 -4.13 -10.90 -16.62
CA PHE A 60 -2.75 -10.82 -16.17
C PHE A 60 -1.76 -10.66 -17.34
N ILE A 61 -0.64 -9.99 -17.06
CA ILE A 61 0.54 -9.97 -17.92
C ILE A 61 1.74 -10.51 -17.15
N LYS A 62 2.71 -11.08 -17.86
CA LYS A 62 3.99 -11.44 -17.23
C LYS A 62 4.60 -10.18 -16.64
N PHE A 63 5.09 -10.30 -15.40
CA PHE A 63 5.67 -9.17 -14.70
C PHE A 63 6.82 -8.55 -15.50
N LYS A 64 7.67 -9.36 -16.15
CA LYS A 64 8.77 -8.92 -17.01
C LYS A 64 8.37 -8.00 -18.17
N ASP A 65 7.14 -8.15 -18.66
CA ASP A 65 6.63 -7.37 -19.79
C ASP A 65 5.96 -6.06 -19.34
N SER A 66 5.71 -5.92 -18.04
CA SER A 66 5.03 -4.76 -17.44
C SER A 66 5.90 -3.50 -17.35
N GLU A 67 5.24 -2.34 -17.27
CA GLU A 67 5.89 -1.05 -16.97
C GLU A 67 6.63 -1.05 -15.63
N TYR A 68 6.13 -1.81 -14.65
CA TYR A 68 6.70 -1.90 -13.31
C TYR A 68 8.03 -2.64 -13.28
N TYR A 69 8.18 -3.68 -14.10
CA TYR A 69 9.48 -4.32 -14.26
C TYR A 69 10.46 -3.40 -14.98
N LYS A 70 9.98 -2.65 -16.00
CA LYS A 70 10.82 -1.70 -16.73
C LYS A 70 11.39 -0.61 -15.82
N SER A 71 10.63 -0.15 -14.81
CA SER A 71 11.07 0.85 -13.82
C SER A 71 12.10 0.34 -12.80
N LEU A 72 12.36 -0.97 -12.73
CA LEU A 72 13.37 -1.53 -11.82
C LEU A 72 14.80 -1.23 -12.30
N SER A 73 15.70 -1.09 -11.32
CA SER A 73 17.15 -1.07 -11.58
C SER A 73 17.64 -2.39 -12.19
N LYS A 74 18.77 -2.35 -12.91
CA LYS A 74 19.39 -3.58 -13.48
C LYS A 74 19.64 -4.66 -12.43
N ASN A 75 20.09 -4.26 -11.23
CA ASN A 75 20.34 -5.19 -10.13
C ASN A 75 19.03 -5.86 -9.65
N ASN A 76 17.96 -5.09 -9.51
CA ASN A 76 16.68 -5.65 -9.07
C ASN A 76 16.04 -6.53 -10.16
N LYS A 77 16.17 -6.18 -11.44
CA LYS A 77 15.78 -7.04 -12.57
C LYS A 77 16.44 -8.42 -12.47
N ALA A 78 17.77 -8.47 -12.32
CA ALA A 78 18.50 -9.73 -12.15
C ALA A 78 18.02 -10.56 -10.94
N LYS A 79 17.68 -9.89 -9.83
CA LYS A 79 17.12 -10.56 -8.65
C LYS A 79 15.74 -11.18 -8.91
N PHE A 80 14.87 -10.50 -9.65
CA PHE A 80 13.58 -11.07 -10.06
C PHE A 80 13.77 -12.24 -11.03
N GLU A 81 14.69 -12.12 -11.99
CA GLU A 81 14.96 -13.20 -12.96
C GLU A 81 15.46 -14.48 -12.28
N LYS A 82 16.30 -14.35 -11.26
CA LYS A 82 16.82 -15.48 -10.49
C LYS A 82 15.77 -16.14 -9.59
N ASN A 83 14.88 -15.34 -9.00
CA ASN A 83 14.01 -15.81 -7.92
C ASN A 83 12.57 -16.06 -8.35
N LEU A 84 12.05 -15.33 -9.33
CA LEU A 84 10.61 -15.14 -9.54
C LEU A 84 10.29 -14.95 -11.04
N ASN A 85 10.75 -15.87 -11.89
CA ASN A 85 10.59 -15.78 -13.34
C ASN A 85 9.17 -16.10 -13.86
N THR A 86 8.29 -16.65 -13.02
CA THR A 86 6.90 -16.99 -13.34
C THR A 86 5.88 -15.99 -12.78
N LEU A 87 6.30 -14.80 -12.34
CA LEU A 87 5.36 -13.80 -11.84
C LEU A 87 4.54 -13.15 -12.95
N TYR A 88 3.29 -12.92 -12.61
CA TYR A 88 2.30 -12.18 -13.36
C TYR A 88 1.71 -11.07 -12.50
N ILE A 89 1.23 -10.02 -13.16
CA ILE A 89 0.60 -8.88 -12.53
C ILE A 89 -0.70 -8.53 -13.26
N SER A 90 -1.71 -8.08 -12.51
CA SER A 90 -2.97 -7.63 -13.07
C SER A 90 -2.77 -6.48 -14.06
N LYS A 91 -3.45 -6.54 -15.21
CA LYS A 91 -3.42 -5.49 -16.25
C LYS A 91 -4.06 -4.19 -15.79
N LYS A 92 -4.99 -4.29 -14.85
CA LYS A 92 -5.75 -3.17 -14.26
C LYS A 92 -5.73 -3.29 -12.74
N PRO A 93 -5.95 -2.18 -12.01
CA PRO A 93 -6.22 -2.25 -10.58
C PRO A 93 -7.39 -3.19 -10.29
N VAL A 94 -7.28 -3.97 -9.23
CA VAL A 94 -8.33 -4.91 -8.81
C VAL A 94 -9.21 -4.28 -7.72
N GLU A 95 -10.49 -4.64 -7.72
CA GLU A 95 -11.37 -4.43 -6.58
C GLU A 95 -11.31 -5.65 -5.66
N ILE A 96 -11.50 -5.44 -4.36
CA ILE A 96 -11.50 -6.54 -3.39
C ILE A 96 -12.88 -7.17 -3.32
N SER A 97 -12.91 -8.47 -3.51
CA SER A 97 -14.09 -9.34 -3.46
C SER A 97 -13.65 -10.72 -2.95
N LYS A 98 -14.60 -11.63 -2.72
CA LYS A 98 -14.28 -13.03 -2.34
C LYS A 98 -13.33 -13.71 -3.33
N ASN A 99 -13.43 -13.40 -4.62
CA ASN A 99 -12.61 -14.02 -5.67
C ASN A 99 -11.23 -13.37 -5.81
N THR A 100 -11.10 -12.09 -5.47
CA THR A 100 -9.86 -11.32 -5.68
C THR A 100 -9.04 -11.15 -4.41
N ALA A 101 -9.64 -11.25 -3.22
CA ALA A 101 -8.95 -11.10 -1.95
C ALA A 101 -7.85 -12.16 -1.77
N THR A 102 -6.70 -11.73 -1.24
CA THR A 102 -5.51 -12.56 -1.03
C THR A 102 -5.20 -12.68 0.45
N PHE A 103 -4.57 -13.78 0.85
CA PHE A 103 -4.06 -13.90 2.23
C PHE A 103 -2.95 -12.87 2.47
N GLN A 104 -2.00 -12.75 1.55
CA GLN A 104 -0.91 -11.79 1.66
C GLN A 104 -1.31 -10.44 1.07
N ASN A 105 -1.11 -9.37 1.84
CA ASN A 105 -1.43 -8.00 1.48
C ASN A 105 -0.28 -7.09 1.85
N PHE A 106 0.01 -6.08 1.04
CA PHE A 106 1.10 -5.15 1.28
C PHE A 106 0.69 -3.71 1.02
N THR A 107 0.94 -2.81 1.97
CA THR A 107 0.78 -1.36 1.77
C THR A 107 2.15 -0.68 1.75
N ASN A 108 2.46 -0.04 0.63
CA ASN A 108 3.71 0.72 0.49
C ASN A 108 3.52 2.15 1.01
N GLY A 109 4.33 2.57 1.97
CA GLY A 109 4.36 3.95 2.48
C GLY A 109 5.66 4.70 2.18
N MET A 110 6.37 4.28 1.14
CA MET A 110 7.65 4.88 0.73
C MET A 110 7.55 5.55 -0.63
N MET A 111 8.33 6.62 -0.83
CA MET A 111 8.48 7.29 -2.11
C MET A 111 9.44 6.51 -3.00
N ASN A 112 8.96 5.42 -3.58
CA ASN A 112 9.68 4.59 -4.54
C ASN A 112 8.80 4.28 -5.75
N ASN A 113 9.41 3.74 -6.82
CA ASN A 113 8.62 3.31 -7.97
C ASN A 113 7.83 2.02 -7.66
N ALA A 114 6.72 1.82 -8.38
CA ALA A 114 5.83 0.68 -8.17
C ALA A 114 6.52 -0.70 -8.28
N GLY A 115 7.53 -0.84 -9.15
CA GLY A 115 8.33 -2.06 -9.22
C GLY A 115 9.07 -2.38 -7.91
N GLU A 116 9.66 -1.35 -7.28
CA GLU A 116 10.31 -1.49 -5.97
C GLU A 116 9.30 -1.76 -4.86
N ALA A 117 8.10 -1.15 -4.92
CA ALA A 117 7.01 -1.45 -3.99
C ALA A 117 6.58 -2.92 -4.08
N ILE A 118 6.43 -3.47 -5.28
CA ILE A 118 6.11 -4.89 -5.51
C ILE A 118 7.21 -5.79 -4.92
N LYS A 119 8.48 -5.45 -5.18
CA LYS A 119 9.63 -6.17 -4.59
C LYS A 119 9.56 -6.19 -3.06
N ASN A 120 9.33 -5.03 -2.44
CA ASN A 120 9.21 -4.91 -1.00
C ASN A 120 8.04 -5.74 -0.46
N GLY A 121 6.88 -5.69 -1.12
CA GLY A 121 5.71 -6.48 -0.73
C GLY A 121 5.99 -7.98 -0.79
N LEU A 122 6.63 -8.46 -1.86
CA LEU A 122 7.03 -9.86 -1.97
C LEU A 122 8.02 -10.26 -0.86
N GLN A 123 8.98 -9.40 -0.51
CA GLN A 123 9.95 -9.69 0.56
C GLN A 123 9.30 -9.68 1.95
N GLN A 124 8.47 -8.68 2.24
CA GLN A 124 7.90 -8.45 3.57
C GLN A 124 6.73 -9.38 3.90
N THR A 125 6.11 -9.98 2.88
CA THR A 125 5.10 -11.04 3.04
C THR A 125 5.70 -12.45 2.97
N GLY A 126 7.02 -12.58 2.77
CA GLY A 126 7.71 -13.87 2.62
C GLY A 126 7.57 -14.51 1.23
N SER A 127 6.73 -13.95 0.34
CA SER A 127 6.48 -14.45 -1.01
C SER A 127 7.71 -14.49 -1.93
N TRP A 128 8.77 -13.74 -1.60
CA TRP A 128 9.99 -13.63 -2.40
C TRP A 128 10.73 -14.96 -2.61
N ASN A 129 10.63 -15.87 -1.64
CA ASN A 129 11.33 -17.15 -1.63
C ASN A 129 10.46 -18.33 -2.03
N ILE A 130 9.17 -18.10 -2.33
CA ILE A 130 8.28 -19.15 -2.80
C ILE A 130 8.70 -19.58 -4.21
N ARG A 131 8.81 -20.89 -4.42
CA ARG A 131 9.15 -21.51 -5.72
C ARG A 131 8.12 -22.56 -6.11
N GLU A 132 7.71 -23.37 -5.12
CA GLU A 132 6.87 -24.53 -5.37
C GLU A 132 5.37 -24.26 -5.18
N ASP A 133 5.01 -23.26 -4.36
CA ASP A 133 3.62 -22.94 -4.05
C ASP A 133 3.05 -21.75 -4.83
N ALA A 134 1.74 -21.54 -4.70
CA ALA A 134 1.07 -20.37 -5.23
C ALA A 134 1.58 -19.08 -4.55
N ILE A 135 1.86 -18.08 -5.36
CA ILE A 135 2.07 -16.70 -4.90
C ILE A 135 0.78 -15.96 -5.17
N GLU A 136 0.23 -15.32 -4.14
CA GLU A 136 -0.96 -14.47 -4.23
C GLU A 136 -0.80 -13.27 -3.30
N LEU A 137 -0.46 -12.13 -3.86
CA LEU A 137 -0.19 -10.89 -3.12
C LEU A 137 -1.00 -9.74 -3.72
N THR A 138 -1.72 -9.01 -2.86
CA THR A 138 -2.29 -7.71 -3.23
C THR A 138 -1.39 -6.59 -2.74
N VAL A 139 -0.97 -5.71 -3.64
CA VAL A 139 -0.13 -4.54 -3.36
C VAL A 139 -0.98 -3.28 -3.43
N ASN A 140 -1.21 -2.65 -2.28
CA ASN A 140 -1.78 -1.32 -2.16
C ASN A 140 -0.66 -0.27 -2.33
N TYR A 141 -0.55 0.26 -3.54
CA TYR A 141 0.44 1.26 -3.90
C TYR A 141 -0.22 2.59 -4.27
N ASN A 142 0.23 3.68 -3.63
CA ASN A 142 -0.02 5.03 -4.11
C ASN A 142 1.33 5.70 -4.44
N PRO A 143 1.51 6.20 -5.67
CA PRO A 143 2.73 6.90 -6.07
C PRO A 143 3.00 8.22 -5.33
N SER A 144 2.04 8.75 -4.55
CA SER A 144 2.16 10.03 -3.83
C SER A 144 2.77 9.89 -2.42
N TYR A 145 3.13 8.69 -1.97
CA TYR A 145 3.57 8.45 -0.59
C TYR A 145 5.02 8.88 -0.32
N GLY A 146 5.25 10.18 -0.13
CA GLY A 146 6.55 10.73 0.28
C GLY A 146 6.50 11.91 1.25
N PHE A 147 5.31 12.42 1.59
CA PHE A 147 5.18 13.74 2.21
C PHE A 147 4.24 13.76 3.45
N LEU A 148 3.85 12.60 3.99
CA LEU A 148 2.71 12.58 4.91
C LEU A 148 3.04 12.96 6.34
N GLY A 149 4.29 12.91 6.81
CA GLY A 149 4.66 13.28 8.19
C GLY A 149 4.17 14.68 8.59
N ASP A 150 4.65 15.71 7.88
CA ASP A 150 4.29 17.11 8.13
C ASP A 150 2.80 17.39 7.88
N LEU A 151 2.17 16.62 7.00
CA LEU A 151 0.78 16.81 6.63
C LEU A 151 -0.22 16.11 7.55
N PHE A 152 0.14 14.97 8.13
CA PHE A 152 -0.66 14.30 9.15
C PHE A 152 -0.78 15.20 10.37
N GLU A 153 0.33 15.77 10.82
CA GLU A 153 0.36 16.76 11.89
C GLU A 153 -0.53 17.96 11.53
N ALA A 154 -0.34 18.57 10.35
CA ALA A 154 -1.15 19.70 9.91
C ALA A 154 -2.67 19.39 9.76
N THR A 155 -3.06 18.16 9.40
CA THR A 155 -4.48 17.80 9.22
C THR A 155 -5.16 17.44 10.53
N VAL A 156 -4.45 16.72 11.41
CA VAL A 156 -4.89 16.45 12.78
C VAL A 156 -5.04 17.75 13.55
N ASP A 157 -4.06 18.65 13.45
CA ASP A 157 -4.05 19.93 14.18
C ASP A 157 -5.11 20.92 13.69
N LYS A 158 -5.39 20.92 12.38
CA LYS A 158 -6.30 21.91 11.78
C LYS A 158 -7.78 21.51 11.83
N PHE A 159 -8.10 20.22 11.87
CA PHE A 159 -9.48 19.73 11.77
C PHE A 159 -9.80 18.48 12.60
N GLY A 160 -8.86 17.93 13.38
CA GLY A 160 -9.07 16.69 14.14
C GLY A 160 -9.45 15.48 13.26
N GLY A 161 -9.17 15.52 11.95
CA GLY A 161 -9.75 14.61 10.96
C GLY A 161 -8.77 13.58 10.40
N THR A 162 -9.31 12.45 9.92
CA THR A 162 -8.58 11.40 9.18
C THR A 162 -8.43 11.77 7.70
N THR A 163 -7.21 11.65 7.15
CA THR A 163 -6.92 11.97 5.73
C THR A 163 -7.65 11.02 4.77
N GLY A 164 -7.97 11.48 3.55
CA GLY A 164 -8.60 10.63 2.52
C GLY A 164 -7.81 9.35 2.24
N MET A 165 -6.47 9.44 2.29
CA MET A 165 -5.57 8.30 2.13
C MET A 165 -5.63 7.28 3.28
N ALA A 166 -5.72 7.76 4.52
CA ALA A 166 -5.95 6.88 5.67
C ALA A 166 -7.32 6.20 5.55
N LYS A 167 -8.38 6.92 5.14
CA LYS A 167 -9.71 6.33 4.89
C LYS A 167 -9.68 5.24 3.83
N GLN A 168 -9.02 5.49 2.70
CA GLN A 168 -8.85 4.50 1.62
C GLN A 168 -8.04 3.27 2.08
N THR A 169 -7.05 3.47 2.94
CA THR A 169 -6.29 2.36 3.54
C THR A 169 -7.17 1.56 4.50
N GLY A 170 -7.93 2.22 5.37
CA GLY A 170 -8.91 1.57 6.25
C GLY A 170 -9.97 0.78 5.49
N ASN A 171 -10.49 1.32 4.38
CA ASN A 171 -11.40 0.61 3.49
C ASN A 171 -10.75 -0.65 2.90
N PHE A 172 -9.52 -0.56 2.38
CA PHE A 172 -8.81 -1.74 1.85
C PHE A 172 -8.71 -2.87 2.89
N TYR A 173 -8.38 -2.53 4.14
CA TYR A 173 -8.33 -3.50 5.23
C TYR A 173 -9.71 -4.12 5.49
N SER A 174 -10.74 -3.29 5.63
CA SER A 174 -12.11 -3.76 5.84
C SER A 174 -12.60 -4.65 4.70
N ASP A 175 -12.32 -4.28 3.45
CA ASP A 175 -12.74 -5.04 2.27
C ASP A 175 -12.08 -6.42 2.25
N VAL A 176 -10.77 -6.51 2.58
CA VAL A 176 -10.04 -7.79 2.63
C VAL A 176 -10.53 -8.65 3.78
N ILE A 177 -10.70 -8.08 4.97
CA ILE A 177 -11.18 -8.80 6.16
C ILE A 177 -12.59 -9.34 5.89
N GLY A 178 -13.52 -8.52 5.42
CA GLY A 178 -14.88 -8.97 5.08
C GLY A 178 -14.92 -9.99 3.95
N ALA A 179 -14.10 -9.82 2.89
CA ALA A 179 -14.07 -10.76 1.77
C ALA A 179 -13.49 -12.13 2.13
N ARG A 180 -12.51 -12.19 3.06
CA ARG A 180 -11.87 -13.43 3.47
C ARG A 180 -12.54 -14.07 4.68
N GLY A 181 -13.16 -13.27 5.54
CA GLY A 181 -13.78 -13.70 6.80
C GLY A 181 -12.86 -14.64 7.57
N ASP A 182 -13.42 -15.77 7.99
CA ASP A 182 -12.74 -16.80 8.79
C ASP A 182 -11.45 -17.37 8.17
N ALA A 183 -11.20 -17.16 6.87
CA ALA A 183 -9.96 -17.60 6.23
C ALA A 183 -8.73 -16.75 6.64
N GLY A 184 -8.91 -15.69 7.42
CA GLY A 184 -7.83 -14.83 7.95
C GLY A 184 -7.06 -14.08 6.87
N SER A 185 -6.13 -13.20 7.25
CA SER A 185 -5.24 -12.50 6.30
C SER A 185 -3.99 -11.96 6.97
N ASN A 186 -2.94 -11.72 6.20
CA ASN A 186 -1.74 -11.02 6.64
C ASN A 186 -1.56 -9.73 5.88
N PHE A 187 -1.28 -8.65 6.59
CA PHE A 187 -0.96 -7.34 6.03
C PHE A 187 0.44 -6.90 6.43
N ALA A 188 1.27 -6.58 5.44
CA ALA A 188 2.58 -5.97 5.64
C ALA A 188 2.56 -4.47 5.31
N ASN A 189 3.00 -3.65 6.26
CA ASN A 189 3.04 -2.20 6.13
C ASN A 189 4.47 -1.67 6.19
N HIS A 190 4.87 -0.90 5.18
CA HIS A 190 6.20 -0.32 5.14
C HIS A 190 6.21 1.20 5.36
N SER A 191 7.06 1.66 6.27
CA SER A 191 7.26 3.07 6.58
C SER A 191 5.96 3.77 7.00
N GLN A 192 5.58 4.87 6.33
CA GLN A 192 4.40 5.67 6.66
C GLN A 192 3.07 4.91 6.44
N ALA A 193 3.08 3.78 5.72
CA ALA A 193 1.89 2.94 5.54
C ALA A 193 1.31 2.46 6.87
N ASN A 194 2.15 2.31 7.88
CA ASN A 194 1.69 1.86 9.19
C ASN A 194 0.88 2.95 9.91
N ALA A 195 1.28 4.22 9.78
CA ALA A 195 0.51 5.36 10.31
C ALA A 195 -0.84 5.52 9.58
N LEU A 196 -0.84 5.39 8.25
CA LEU A 196 -2.05 5.37 7.44
C LEU A 196 -3.01 4.25 7.85
N THR A 197 -2.47 3.05 8.05
CA THR A 197 -3.24 1.90 8.49
C THR A 197 -3.81 2.13 9.88
N ASN A 198 -2.99 2.62 10.82
CA ASN A 198 -3.44 2.91 12.18
C ASN A 198 -4.62 3.89 12.20
N SER A 199 -4.48 5.02 11.52
CA SER A 199 -5.51 6.05 11.44
C SER A 199 -6.73 5.59 10.64
N GLY A 200 -6.51 4.84 9.55
CA GLY A 200 -7.55 4.33 8.68
C GLY A 200 -8.44 3.28 9.32
N ILE A 201 -7.85 2.33 10.05
CA ILE A 201 -8.60 1.31 10.79
C ILE A 201 -9.45 1.96 11.88
N LYS A 202 -8.87 2.84 12.71
CA LYS A 202 -9.62 3.56 13.76
C LYS A 202 -10.81 4.33 13.18
N TRP A 203 -10.56 5.12 12.12
CA TRP A 203 -11.64 5.83 11.43
C TRP A 203 -12.72 4.88 10.92
N LYS A 204 -12.32 3.77 10.29
CA LYS A 204 -13.28 2.83 9.69
C LYS A 204 -14.14 2.17 10.77
N ILE A 205 -13.56 1.84 11.92
CA ILE A 205 -14.27 1.36 13.10
C ILE A 205 -15.28 2.38 13.63
N ASP A 206 -14.85 3.64 13.82
CA ASP A 206 -15.73 4.72 14.28
C ASP A 206 -16.89 5.01 13.31
N ASN A 207 -16.79 4.53 12.07
CA ASN A 207 -17.80 4.66 11.02
C ASN A 207 -18.51 3.33 10.72
N GLY A 208 -18.52 2.38 11.68
CA GLY A 208 -19.26 1.12 11.59
C GLY A 208 -18.72 0.12 10.57
N GLY A 209 -17.44 0.22 10.21
CA GLY A 209 -16.77 -0.74 9.35
C GLY A 209 -16.17 -1.92 10.10
N PHE A 210 -15.81 -2.96 9.33
CA PHE A 210 -15.36 -4.30 9.73
C PHE A 210 -16.50 -5.27 10.12
N ASP A 211 -16.60 -6.35 9.35
CA ASP A 211 -17.57 -7.43 9.58
C ASP A 211 -17.07 -8.40 10.65
N VAL A 212 -18.01 -8.88 11.48
CA VAL A 212 -17.82 -9.96 12.45
C VAL A 212 -17.41 -11.27 11.78
N ASN A 213 -16.23 -11.77 12.13
CA ASN A 213 -15.70 -13.06 11.70
C ASN A 213 -14.64 -13.58 12.69
N ASN A 214 -14.31 -14.87 12.59
CA ASN A 214 -13.37 -15.59 13.45
C ASN A 214 -11.96 -15.74 12.83
N GLY A 215 -11.67 -15.04 11.74
CA GLY A 215 -10.43 -15.13 11.01
C GLY A 215 -9.27 -14.48 11.76
N GLU A 216 -8.08 -15.08 11.69
CA GLU A 216 -6.87 -14.44 12.20
C GLU A 216 -6.36 -13.42 11.17
N HIS A 217 -6.58 -12.14 11.44
CA HIS A 217 -6.07 -11.05 10.62
C HIS A 217 -4.90 -10.36 11.32
N THR A 218 -3.74 -10.37 10.67
CA THR A 218 -2.48 -9.93 11.27
C THR A 218 -1.90 -8.72 10.55
N ILE A 219 -1.19 -7.87 11.30
CA ILE A 219 -0.41 -6.75 10.75
C ILE A 219 1.04 -6.89 11.17
N VAL A 220 1.94 -6.82 10.19
CA VAL A 220 3.38 -6.69 10.39
C VAL A 220 3.87 -5.36 9.83
N SER A 221 4.74 -4.69 10.58
CA SER A 221 5.20 -3.34 10.27
C SER A 221 6.71 -3.30 10.08
N PHE A 222 7.17 -2.58 9.05
CA PHE A 222 8.57 -2.46 8.70
C PHE A 222 8.96 -0.98 8.64
N GLY A 223 10.03 -0.57 9.33
CA GLY A 223 10.52 0.82 9.32
C GLY A 223 9.48 1.86 9.74
N SER A 224 8.58 1.49 10.65
CA SER A 224 7.39 2.26 11.00
C SER A 224 7.65 3.32 12.07
N PRO A 225 7.02 4.51 11.98
CA PRO A 225 6.99 5.49 13.07
C PRO A 225 5.96 5.15 14.17
N VAL A 226 4.96 4.31 13.88
CA VAL A 226 4.00 3.80 14.89
C VAL A 226 4.60 2.61 15.61
N GLY A 227 4.58 2.66 16.94
CA GLY A 227 5.09 1.59 17.80
C GLY A 227 4.27 0.30 17.72
N ARG A 228 4.92 -0.83 17.97
CA ARG A 228 4.31 -2.17 17.91
C ARG A 228 3.04 -2.30 18.77
N SER A 229 3.12 -1.87 20.04
CA SER A 229 1.97 -1.97 20.98
C SER A 229 0.75 -1.20 20.49
N GLU A 230 0.95 -0.05 19.85
CA GLU A 230 -0.15 0.74 19.29
C GLU A 230 -0.81 0.04 18.10
N MET A 231 -0.01 -0.56 17.22
CA MET A 231 -0.56 -1.36 16.12
C MET A 231 -1.28 -2.61 16.58
N GLU A 232 -0.74 -3.30 17.59
CA GLU A 232 -1.39 -4.47 18.20
C GLU A 232 -2.78 -4.10 18.75
N LYS A 233 -2.90 -2.96 19.44
CA LYS A 233 -4.22 -2.47 19.88
C LYS A 233 -5.16 -2.22 18.71
N THR A 234 -4.67 -1.59 17.65
CA THR A 234 -5.50 -1.26 16.49
C THR A 234 -5.98 -2.49 15.73
N ILE A 235 -5.12 -3.49 15.50
CA ILE A 235 -5.54 -4.73 14.84
C ILE A 235 -6.45 -5.56 15.75
N ASN A 236 -6.20 -5.59 17.05
CA ASN A 236 -7.09 -6.24 18.01
C ASN A 236 -8.46 -5.56 18.06
N LEU A 237 -8.52 -4.24 17.90
CA LEU A 237 -9.80 -3.51 17.83
C LEU A 237 -10.57 -3.87 16.56
N ALA A 238 -9.89 -3.96 15.41
CA ALA A 238 -10.49 -4.44 14.16
C ALA A 238 -10.98 -5.89 14.30
N ASN A 239 -10.19 -6.76 14.94
CA ASN A 239 -10.50 -8.16 15.22
C ASN A 239 -11.43 -8.40 16.43
N SER A 240 -11.94 -7.35 17.09
CA SER A 240 -12.87 -7.51 18.25
C SER A 240 -14.17 -6.74 18.08
N ASN A 241 -14.18 -5.65 17.29
CA ASN A 241 -15.41 -5.15 16.68
C ASN A 241 -15.97 -6.11 15.63
N THR A 242 -15.25 -7.19 15.34
CA THR A 242 -15.80 -8.42 14.80
C THR A 242 -16.66 -9.21 15.82
N GLY A 243 -17.39 -8.57 16.73
CA GLY A 243 -18.02 -9.29 17.84
C GLY A 243 -19.08 -8.58 18.68
N ASN A 244 -19.73 -7.50 18.23
CA ASN A 244 -20.89 -6.96 18.96
C ASN A 244 -21.98 -6.47 17.99
N ASN A 245 -22.96 -7.34 17.74
CA ASN A 245 -24.34 -6.95 17.40
C ASN A 245 -25.14 -6.90 18.70
#